data_AF-A0A2M7L502-F1
#
_entry.id   AF-A0A2M7L502-F1
#
_cell.length_a   1.000
_cell.length_b   1.000
_cell.length_c   1.000
_cell.angle_alpha   90.00
_cell.angle_beta   90.00
_cell.angle_gamma   90.00
#
_symmetry.space_group_name_H-M   'P 1'
#
loop_
_entity.id
_entity.type
_entity.pdbx_description
1 polymer ?
#
loop_
_entity_poly.entity_id
_entity_poly.type
_entity_poly.pdbx_seq_one_letter_code
_entity_poly.pdbx_strand_id
1 'polypeptide(L)' 'MKPSGEQQKILQNTHQEWGEIPADQYGYASDEERLNKRGMDDWEMVEHIPESQKRVPKWFYAVIIGVLIVAFGLSL' A
#
# COMPACT_ATOMS: atom_id res chain seq x y z
N MET A 1 -2.70 -34.53 25.04
CA MET A 1 -4.17 -34.30 25.03
C MET A 1 -4.52 -33.77 23.64
N LYS A 2 -5.37 -34.48 22.87
CA LYS A 2 -5.82 -33.98 21.57
C LYS A 2 -6.83 -32.86 21.81
N PRO A 3 -6.69 -31.69 21.17
CA PRO A 3 -7.68 -30.62 21.30
C PRO A 3 -9.03 -31.09 20.75
N SER A 4 -10.12 -30.67 21.42
CA SER A 4 -11.50 -30.98 21.03
C SER A 4 -11.83 -30.35 19.65
N GLY A 5 -12.81 -30.90 18.93
CA GLY A 5 -13.17 -30.45 17.58
C GLY A 5 -13.54 -28.96 17.47
N GLU A 6 -14.01 -28.34 18.57
CA GLU A 6 -14.22 -26.88 18.64
C GLU A 6 -12.90 -26.11 18.74
N GLN A 7 -11.93 -26.57 19.55
CA GLN A 7 -10.62 -25.93 19.63
C GLN A 7 -9.88 -25.99 18.28
N GLN A 8 -10.03 -27.08 17.53
CA GLN A 8 -9.45 -27.16 16.18
C GLN A 8 -10.06 -26.14 15.22
N LYS A 9 -11.37 -25.87 15.32
CA LYS A 9 -12.04 -24.84 14.50
C LYS A 9 -11.58 -23.42 14.84
N ILE A 10 -11.37 -23.14 16.13
CA ILE A 10 -10.85 -21.86 16.60
C ILE A 10 -9.41 -21.66 16.12
N LEU A 11 -8.56 -22.69 16.25
CA LEU A 11 -7.16 -22.66 15.85
C LEU A 11 -6.96 -22.54 14.33
N GLN A 12 -7.84 -23.14 13.52
CA GLN A 12 -7.83 -22.95 12.07
C GLN A 12 -8.19 -21.51 11.67
N ASN A 13 -9.01 -20.82 12.47
CA ASN A 13 -9.38 -19.42 12.26
C ASN A 13 -8.33 -18.43 12.79
N THR A 14 -7.25 -18.93 13.42
CA THR A 14 -6.14 -18.10 13.92
C THR A 14 -4.89 -18.18 13.04
N HIS A 15 -4.96 -18.87 11.89
CA HIS A 15 -3.87 -18.86 10.93
C HIS A 15 -3.85 -17.51 10.22
N GLN A 16 -3.11 -16.57 10.78
CA GLN A 16 -2.94 -15.24 10.22
C GLN A 16 -1.54 -15.10 9.66
N GLU A 17 -1.45 -14.88 8.35
CA GLU A 17 -0.20 -14.55 7.69
C GLU A 17 0.10 -13.05 7.84
N TRP A 18 1.38 -12.71 7.88
CA TRP A 18 1.81 -11.33 7.86
C TRP A 18 1.37 -10.66 6.55
N GLY A 19 0.74 -9.50 6.64
CA GLY A 19 0.20 -8.78 5.48
C GLY A 19 -1.22 -9.16 5.10
N GLU A 20 -1.87 -10.10 5.81
CA GLU A 20 -3.29 -10.39 5.59
C GLU A 20 -4.17 -9.72 6.65
N ILE A 21 -5.23 -9.04 6.17
CA ILE A 21 -6.30 -8.53 7.01
C ILE A 21 -7.18 -9.72 7.42
N PRO A 22 -7.31 -10.01 8.72
CA PRO A 22 -8.08 -11.14 9.19
C PRO A 22 -9.57 -10.87 8.98
N ALA A 23 -10.33 -11.93 8.67
CA ALA A 23 -11.75 -11.84 8.34
C ALA A 23 -12.62 -11.33 9.51
N ASP A 24 -12.10 -11.37 10.74
CA ASP A 24 -12.76 -10.86 11.93
C ASP A 24 -12.48 -9.38 12.21
N GLN A 25 -11.78 -8.69 11.30
CA GLN A 25 -11.41 -7.28 11.42
C GLN A 25 -10.69 -6.99 12.75
N TYR A 26 -9.91 -7.94 13.29
CA TYR A 26 -9.27 -7.85 14.61
C TYR A 26 -10.25 -7.66 15.78
N GLY A 27 -11.50 -8.09 15.61
CA GLY A 27 -12.57 -7.97 16.60
C GLY A 27 -13.32 -6.62 16.59
N TYR A 28 -13.11 -5.78 15.59
CA TYR A 28 -13.92 -4.56 15.37
C TYR A 28 -15.20 -4.89 14.58
N ALA A 29 -16.22 -4.03 14.66
CA ALA A 29 -17.47 -4.25 13.92
C ALA A 29 -17.35 -3.90 12.43
N SER A 30 -16.35 -3.08 12.07
CA SER A 30 -16.02 -2.74 10.69
C SER A 30 -14.56 -2.28 10.58
N ASP A 31 -14.03 -2.32 9.36
CA ASP A 31 -12.71 -1.75 9.05
C ASP A 31 -12.66 -0.24 9.28
N GLU A 32 -13.76 0.48 9.06
CA GLU A 32 -13.82 1.92 9.36
C GLU A 32 -13.69 2.18 10.86
N GLU A 33 -14.35 1.38 11.71
CA GLU A 33 -14.22 1.49 13.15
C GLU A 33 -12.79 1.15 13.61
N ARG A 34 -12.21 0.09 13.04
CA ARG A 34 -10.80 -0.30 13.27
C ARG A 34 -9.86 0.84 12.92
N LEU A 35 -9.94 1.39 11.72
CA LEU A 35 -9.07 2.47 11.24
C LEU A 35 -9.22 3.73 12.11
N ASN A 36 -10.43 4.06 12.55
CA ASN A 36 -10.65 5.20 13.43
C ASN A 36 -10.09 5.01 14.84
N LYS A 37 -10.13 3.79 15.39
CA LYS A 37 -9.66 3.49 16.76
C LYS A 37 -8.17 3.16 16.82
N ARG A 38 -7.70 2.33 15.90
CA ARG A 38 -6.34 1.74 15.88
C ARG A 38 -5.41 2.48 14.91
N GLY A 39 -5.95 3.15 13.88
CA GLY A 39 -5.18 3.68 12.78
C GLY A 39 -4.87 2.62 11.71
N MET A 40 -4.17 3.07 10.68
CA MET A 40 -3.62 2.22 9.60
C MET A 40 -2.22 1.76 10.01
N ASP A 41 -1.93 0.47 9.86
CA ASP A 41 -0.58 -0.05 10.13
C ASP A 41 0.40 0.34 9.01
N ASP A 42 1.70 0.43 9.30
CA ASP A 42 2.72 0.88 8.34
C ASP A 42 2.78 0.05 7.04
N TRP A 43 2.47 -1.24 7.14
CA TRP A 43 2.42 -2.14 5.98
C TRP A 43 1.17 -1.90 5.12
N GLU A 44 0.01 -1.67 5.76
CA GLU A 44 -1.26 -1.35 5.10
C GLU A 44 -1.15 -0.02 4.33
N MET A 45 -0.34 0.91 4.86
CA MET A 45 -0.05 2.18 4.19
C MET A 45 0.57 1.97 2.81
N VAL A 46 1.53 1.05 2.67
CA VAL A 46 2.20 0.78 1.39
C VAL A 46 1.21 0.28 0.33
N GLU A 47 0.25 -0.55 0.73
CA GLU A 47 -0.81 -1.07 -0.15
C GLU A 47 -1.80 0.01 -0.58
N HIS A 48 -2.01 1.02 0.26
CA HIS A 48 -2.88 2.16 -0.02
C HIS A 48 -2.19 3.31 -0.76
N ILE A 49 -0.85 3.25 -0.98
CA ILE A 49 -0.17 4.25 -1.80
C ILE A 49 -0.69 4.11 -3.24
N PRO A 50 -1.36 5.13 -3.79
CA PRO A 50 -1.79 5.08 -5.18
C PRO A 50 -0.55 4.95 -6.07
N GLU A 51 -0.60 4.05 -7.06
CA GLU A 51 0.44 4.02 -8.08
C GLU A 51 0.62 5.42 -8.65
N SER A 52 1.85 5.93 -8.59
CA SER A 52 2.25 7.29 -8.96
C SER A 52 1.44 7.82 -10.15
N GLN A 53 0.48 8.69 -9.83
CA GLN A 53 -0.41 9.29 -10.80
C GLN A 53 0.29 10.49 -11.44
N LYS A 54 0.97 10.26 -12.57
CA LYS A 54 0.91 11.06 -13.82
C LYS A 54 2.17 10.85 -14.65
N ARG A 55 1.96 10.43 -15.90
CA ARG A 55 3.02 10.40 -16.91
C ARG A 55 3.53 11.83 -17.15
N VAL A 56 4.85 11.98 -17.30
CA VAL A 56 5.47 13.26 -17.65
C VAL A 56 4.79 13.84 -18.91
N PRO A 57 4.31 15.10 -18.87
CA PRO A 57 3.69 15.71 -20.04
C PRO A 57 4.63 15.74 -21.24
N LYS A 58 4.12 15.41 -22.43
CA LYS A 58 4.96 15.31 -23.65
C LYS A 58 5.72 16.60 -23.97
N TRP A 59 5.16 17.77 -23.63
CA TRP A 59 5.79 19.07 -23.86
C TRP A 59 7.06 19.27 -22.99
N PHE A 60 7.19 18.59 -21.86
CA PHE A 60 8.35 18.70 -20.99
C PHE A 60 9.63 18.19 -21.67
N TYR A 61 9.52 17.19 -22.53
CA TYR A 61 10.66 16.73 -23.35
C TYR A 61 11.14 17.82 -24.32
N ALA A 62 10.24 18.65 -24.84
CA ALA A 62 10.63 19.78 -25.69
C ALA A 62 11.41 20.83 -24.90
N VAL A 63 11.06 21.07 -23.64
CA VAL A 63 11.83 21.96 -22.74
C VAL A 63 13.23 21.39 -22.50
N ILE A 64 13.36 20.09 -22.20
CA ILE A 64 14.66 19.45 -22.02
C ILE A 64 15.54 19.62 -23.26
N ILE A 65 15.01 19.34 -24.45
CA ILE A 65 15.73 19.49 -25.71
C ILE A 65 16.15 20.95 -25.93
N GLY A 66 15.26 21.91 -25.67
CA GLY A 66 15.57 23.33 -25.81
C GLY A 66 16.69 23.78 -24.87
N VAL A 67 16.66 23.36 -23.61
CA VAL A 67 17.72 23.65 -22.64
C VAL A 67 19.04 23.04 -23.08
N LEU A 68 19.05 21.80 -23.59
CA LEU A 68 20.26 21.16 -24.11
C LEU A 68 20.84 21.94 -25.30
N ILE A 69 20.02 22.35 -26.26
CA ILE A 69 20.48 23.15 -27.42
C ILE A 69 21.10 24.47 -26.96
N VAL A 70 20.46 25.17 -26.02
CA VAL A 70 21.01 26.42 -25.46
C VAL A 70 22.32 26.18 -24.73
N ALA A 71 22.40 25.15 -23.89
CA ALA A 71 23.62 24.82 -23.15
C ALA A 71 24.79 24.50 -24.09
N PHE A 72 24.55 23.68 -25.13
CA PHE A 72 25.56 23.39 -26.15
C PHE A 72 25.92 24.63 -26.98
N GLY A 73 24.92 25.43 -27.37
CA GLY A 73 25.12 26.66 -28.14
C GLY A 73 25.90 27.74 -27.38
N LEU A 74 25.78 27.80 -26.06
CA LEU A 74 26.57 28.69 -25.21
C LEU A 74 27.96 28.13 -24.85
N SER A 75 28.20 26.82 -25.07
CA SER A 75 29.47 26.16 -24.75
C SER A 75 30.44 26.08 -25.96
N LEU A 76 29.96 26.38 -27.16
CA LEU A 76 30.75 26.51 -28.40
C LEU A 76 31.24 27.94 -28.59
#